data_AF-A0A657IUV2-F1
#
_entry.id   AF-A0A657IUV2-F1
#
_cell.length_a   1.000
_cell.length_b   1.000
_cell.length_c   1.000
_cell.angle_alpha   90.00
_cell.angle_beta   90.00
_cell.angle_gamma   90.00
#
_symmetry.space_group_name_H-M   'P 1'
#
loop_
_entity.id
_entity.type
_entity.pdbx_description
1 polymer ?
#
loop_
_entity_poly.entity_id
_entity_poly.type
_entity_poly.pdbx_seq_one_letter_code
_entity_poly.pdbx_strand_id
1 'polypeptide(L)'
;MRFLNQPTSDLTYNDVFLVPSRSEVPSRFAVDLRPDDAVGTTVPVIAANMTAVTGRRMLETLARRGAIGILPQDVPADVAADVLRWVKGRDPFVESAVTLSPETTINEAQHLFGKRNQAAAVVLDAQRRPMGLLRPRTAAPRTGSATSRP
;
A
#
# COMPACT_ATOMS: atom_id res chain seq x y z
N MET A 1 -7.47 -15.11 23.33
CA MET A 1 -6.86 -14.37 24.45
C MET A 1 -7.57 -14.73 25.74
N ARG A 2 -6.90 -14.64 26.89
CA ARG A 2 -7.55 -14.75 28.22
C ARG A 2 -6.97 -13.71 29.16
N PHE A 3 -7.79 -13.21 30.06
CA PHE A 3 -7.31 -12.39 31.17
C PHE A 3 -6.75 -13.29 32.29
N LEU A 4 -5.74 -12.79 33.01
CA LEU A 4 -5.19 -13.46 34.19
C LEU A 4 -6.06 -13.24 35.44
N ASN A 5 -6.69 -12.07 35.51
CA ASN A 5 -7.62 -11.67 36.57
C ASN A 5 -8.97 -11.31 35.94
N GLN A 6 -10.07 -11.42 36.69
CA GLN A 6 -11.37 -10.96 36.21
C GLN A 6 -11.44 -9.42 36.32
N PRO A 7 -11.66 -8.70 35.21
CA PRO A 7 -11.82 -7.26 35.26
C PRO A 7 -13.15 -6.87 35.92
N THR A 8 -13.12 -5.82 36.73
CA THR A 8 -14.30 -5.25 37.40
C THR A 8 -14.89 -4.04 36.66
N SER A 9 -14.27 -3.64 35.55
CA SER A 9 -14.67 -2.52 34.69
C SER A 9 -14.37 -2.84 33.23
N ASP A 10 -14.93 -2.06 32.32
CA ASP A 10 -14.58 -2.10 30.90
C ASP A 10 -13.13 -1.64 30.69
N LEU A 11 -12.46 -2.20 29.68
CA LEU A 11 -11.05 -1.97 29.37
C LEU A 11 -10.88 -1.56 27.91
N THR A 12 -9.92 -0.68 27.64
CA THR A 12 -9.38 -0.39 26.30
C THR A 12 -7.95 -0.91 26.14
N TYR A 13 -7.37 -0.75 24.96
CA TYR A 13 -6.01 -1.24 24.64
C TYR A 13 -4.93 -0.69 25.56
N ASN A 14 -5.09 0.54 26.07
CA ASN A 14 -4.10 1.19 26.93
C ASN A 14 -4.16 0.72 28.40
N ASP A 15 -5.22 0.02 28.81
CA ASP A 15 -5.39 -0.44 30.19
C ASP A 15 -4.73 -1.81 30.44
N VAL A 16 -4.26 -2.46 29.36
CA VAL A 16 -3.75 -3.82 29.40
C VAL A 16 -2.41 -3.93 28.68
N PHE A 17 -1.64 -4.94 29.03
CA PHE A 17 -0.43 -5.32 28.32
C PHE A 17 -0.36 -6.83 28.18
N LEU A 18 0.40 -7.30 27.19
CA LEU A 18 0.62 -8.73 26.99
C LEU A 18 1.68 -9.23 27.97
N VAL A 19 1.28 -10.14 28.86
CA VAL A 19 2.22 -10.86 29.73
C VAL A 19 2.92 -11.94 28.90
N PRO A 20 4.26 -11.95 28.82
CA PRO A 20 4.99 -12.99 28.11
C PRO A 20 4.67 -14.38 28.68
N SER A 21 4.61 -15.37 27.80
CA SER A 21 4.42 -16.78 28.17
C SER A 21 5.39 -17.65 27.38
N ARG A 22 5.55 -18.90 27.83
CA ARG A 22 6.35 -19.88 27.10
C ARG A 22 5.73 -20.08 25.71
N SER A 23 6.55 -19.98 24.68
CA SER A 23 6.16 -20.21 23.28
C SER A 23 7.03 -21.32 22.70
N GLU A 24 6.42 -22.22 21.93
CA GLU A 24 7.14 -23.23 21.14
C GLU A 24 7.47 -22.72 19.73
N VAL A 25 7.04 -21.50 19.39
CA VAL A 25 7.29 -20.89 18.07
C VAL A 25 8.79 -20.60 17.91
N PRO A 26 9.46 -21.18 16.90
CA PRO A 26 10.92 -21.07 16.76
C PRO A 26 11.38 -19.69 16.26
N SER A 27 10.51 -18.95 15.57
CA SER A 27 10.81 -17.62 15.02
C SER A 27 9.52 -16.87 14.71
N ARG A 28 9.56 -15.54 14.69
CA ARG A 28 8.43 -14.70 14.26
C ARG A 28 7.89 -15.04 12.87
N PHE A 29 8.73 -15.60 11.99
CA PHE A 29 8.33 -16.03 10.65
C PHE A 29 7.48 -17.31 10.64
N ALA A 30 7.43 -18.05 11.76
CA ALA A 30 6.62 -19.25 11.90
C ALA A 30 5.22 -18.97 12.50
N VAL A 31 4.88 -17.71 12.78
CA VAL A 31 3.55 -17.33 13.27
C VAL A 31 2.58 -17.28 12.10
N ASP A 32 1.50 -18.05 12.18
CA ASP A 32 0.38 -17.95 11.25
C ASP A 32 -0.55 -16.80 11.68
N LEU A 33 -0.78 -15.87 10.77
CA LEU A 33 -1.63 -14.68 10.98
C LEU A 33 -2.96 -14.77 10.24
N ARG A 34 -3.23 -15.89 9.54
CA ARG A 34 -4.48 -16.08 8.82
C ARG A 34 -5.67 -16.00 9.78
N PRO A 35 -6.66 -15.13 9.51
CA PRO A 35 -7.93 -15.20 10.21
C PRO A 35 -8.60 -16.55 10.00
N ASP A 36 -9.22 -17.07 11.04
CA ASP A 36 -10.10 -18.24 10.94
C ASP A 36 -11.50 -17.79 10.50
N ASP A 37 -11.57 -17.24 9.29
CA ASP A 37 -12.81 -16.81 8.65
C ASP A 37 -12.89 -17.29 7.19
N ALA A 38 -14.09 -17.18 6.60
CA ALA A 38 -14.32 -17.62 5.22
C ALA A 38 -13.78 -16.64 4.15
N VAL A 39 -13.10 -15.55 4.55
CA VAL A 39 -12.66 -14.50 3.63
C VAL A 39 -11.37 -14.88 2.91
N GLY A 40 -10.55 -15.76 3.51
CA GLY A 40 -9.35 -16.32 2.89
C GLY A 40 -8.16 -15.34 2.81
N THR A 41 -8.13 -14.34 3.69
CA THR A 41 -6.99 -13.41 3.82
C THR A 41 -5.79 -14.09 4.47
N THR A 42 -4.57 -13.62 4.16
CA THR A 42 -3.34 -14.14 4.78
C THR A 42 -2.91 -13.37 6.01
N VAL A 43 -3.52 -12.20 6.25
CA VAL A 43 -3.26 -11.34 7.40
C VAL A 43 -4.57 -10.74 7.95
N PRO A 44 -4.65 -10.42 9.25
CA PRO A 44 -5.87 -9.92 9.89
C PRO A 44 -5.97 -8.39 9.74
N VAL A 45 -5.81 -7.90 8.51
CA VAL A 45 -5.81 -6.45 8.21
C VAL A 45 -6.98 -6.13 7.29
N ILE A 46 -7.85 -5.24 7.78
CA ILE A 46 -9.00 -4.73 7.06
C ILE A 46 -8.92 -3.21 7.06
N ALA A 47 -8.91 -2.59 5.87
CA ALA A 47 -8.99 -1.13 5.78
C ALA A 47 -10.44 -0.64 5.88
N ALA A 48 -10.63 0.39 6.72
CA ALA A 48 -11.92 0.98 6.99
C ALA A 48 -12.58 1.57 5.74
N ASN A 49 -13.91 1.55 5.69
CA ASN A 49 -14.75 2.07 4.60
C ASN A 49 -14.85 3.61 4.59
N MET A 50 -13.71 4.30 4.65
CA MET A 50 -13.64 5.77 4.70
C MET A 50 -13.01 6.32 3.43
N THR A 51 -13.58 7.41 2.91
CA THR A 51 -13.12 8.08 1.67
C THR A 51 -11.65 8.53 1.73
N ALA A 52 -11.18 8.96 2.91
CA ALA A 52 -9.79 9.34 3.14
C ALA A 52 -8.83 8.14 3.29
N VAL A 53 -9.34 6.91 3.42
CA VAL A 53 -8.56 5.72 3.74
C VAL A 53 -8.56 4.74 2.56
N THR A 54 -9.73 4.28 2.14
CA THR A 54 -9.85 3.18 1.18
C THR A 54 -10.17 3.69 -0.21
N GLY A 55 -9.11 4.02 -0.94
CA GLY A 55 -9.15 4.31 -2.36
C GLY A 55 -8.74 3.11 -3.22
N ARG A 56 -8.93 3.26 -4.53
CA ARG A 56 -8.55 2.30 -5.59
C ARG A 56 -7.16 1.67 -5.42
N ARG A 57 -6.15 2.47 -5.06
CA ARG A 57 -4.76 2.01 -4.91
C ARG A 57 -4.50 1.30 -3.60
N MET A 58 -5.14 1.75 -2.52
CA MET A 58 -5.09 1.07 -1.23
C MET A 58 -5.66 -0.35 -1.38
N LEU A 59 -6.78 -0.51 -2.09
CA LEU A 59 -7.39 -1.81 -2.37
C LEU A 59 -6.47 -2.77 -3.13
N GLU A 60 -5.86 -2.32 -4.24
CA GLU A 60 -4.87 -3.12 -4.98
C GLU A 60 -3.74 -3.57 -4.06
N THR A 61 -3.24 -2.65 -3.25
CA THR A 61 -2.09 -2.89 -2.37
C THR A 61 -2.42 -3.89 -1.27
N LEU A 62 -3.58 -3.76 -0.63
CA LEU A 62 -4.06 -4.67 0.41
C LEU A 62 -4.25 -6.07 -0.15
N ALA A 63 -4.94 -6.19 -1.29
CA ALA A 63 -5.19 -7.49 -1.92
C ALA A 63 -3.88 -8.25 -2.19
N ARG A 64 -2.84 -7.58 -2.67
CA ARG A 64 -1.50 -8.19 -2.89
C ARG A 64 -0.78 -8.59 -1.61
N ARG A 65 -1.04 -7.90 -0.51
CA ARG A 65 -0.49 -8.21 0.81
C ARG A 65 -1.34 -9.24 1.58
N GLY A 66 -2.37 -9.78 0.92
CA GLY A 66 -3.32 -10.73 1.48
C GLY A 66 -4.23 -10.14 2.56
N ALA A 67 -4.39 -8.82 2.53
CA ALA A 67 -5.35 -8.06 3.32
C ALA A 67 -6.58 -7.70 2.47
N ILE A 68 -7.61 -7.14 3.09
CA ILE A 68 -8.82 -6.67 2.41
C ILE A 68 -9.10 -5.19 2.74
N GLY A 69 -9.74 -4.48 1.82
CA GLY A 69 -10.25 -3.13 2.09
C GLY A 69 -11.71 -3.04 1.70
N ILE A 70 -12.45 -2.21 2.43
CA ILE A 70 -13.88 -1.98 2.20
C ILE A 70 -14.03 -0.63 1.51
N LEU A 71 -14.73 -0.58 0.38
CA LEU A 71 -15.02 0.69 -0.29
C LEU A 71 -15.91 1.58 0.58
N PRO A 72 -15.73 2.91 0.55
CA PRO A 72 -16.61 3.81 1.29
C PRO A 72 -18.05 3.70 0.79
N GLN A 73 -18.99 3.75 1.72
CA GLN A 73 -20.42 3.56 1.44
C GLN A 73 -21.04 4.70 0.64
N ASP A 74 -20.47 5.91 0.74
CA ASP A 74 -21.01 7.14 0.13
C ASP A 74 -20.49 7.38 -1.30
N VAL A 75 -19.89 6.37 -1.93
CA VAL A 75 -19.39 6.46 -3.31
C VAL A 75 -20.51 6.06 -4.28
N PRO A 76 -20.77 6.86 -5.35
CA PRO A 76 -21.70 6.47 -6.40
C PRO A 76 -21.41 5.07 -6.95
N ALA A 77 -22.46 4.29 -7.23
CA ALA A 77 -22.34 2.87 -7.56
C ALA A 77 -21.51 2.61 -8.84
N ASP A 78 -21.60 3.50 -9.82
CA ASP A 78 -20.81 3.50 -11.05
C ASP A 78 -19.31 3.68 -10.75
N VAL A 79 -18.97 4.65 -9.90
CA VAL A 79 -17.59 4.89 -9.46
C VAL A 79 -17.05 3.69 -8.68
N ALA A 80 -17.85 3.12 -7.78
CA ALA A 80 -17.47 1.92 -7.04
C ALA A 80 -17.23 0.73 -7.98
N ALA A 81 -18.10 0.52 -8.97
CA ALA A 81 -17.96 -0.53 -9.97
C ALA A 81 -16.68 -0.36 -10.81
N ASP A 82 -16.34 0.87 -11.20
CA ASP A 82 -15.12 1.17 -11.93
C ASP A 82 -13.86 0.92 -11.10
N VAL A 83 -13.88 1.29 -9.82
CA VAL A 83 -12.79 0.97 -8.90
C VAL A 83 -12.62 -0.54 -8.75
N LEU A 84 -13.71 -1.29 -8.55
CA LEU A 84 -13.67 -2.75 -8.43
C LEU A 84 -13.17 -3.42 -9.71
N ARG A 85 -13.68 -3.01 -10.87
CA ARG A 85 -13.23 -3.50 -12.18
C ARG A 85 -11.75 -3.23 -12.38
N TRP A 86 -11.31 -2.03 -11.99
CA TRP A 86 -9.92 -1.65 -12.08
C TRP A 86 -9.02 -2.52 -11.18
N VAL A 87 -9.41 -2.78 -9.92
CA VAL A 87 -8.65 -3.61 -8.96
C VAL A 87 -8.61 -5.06 -9.44
N LYS A 88 -9.76 -5.63 -9.82
CA LYS A 88 -9.85 -7.02 -10.32
C LYS A 88 -9.10 -7.24 -11.63
N GLY A 89 -8.90 -6.18 -12.42
CA GLY A 89 -8.10 -6.22 -13.65
C GLY A 89 -6.60 -6.01 -13.45
N ARG A 90 -6.08 -5.96 -12.22
CA ARG A 90 -4.64 -5.87 -11.96
C ARG A 90 -4.02 -7.27 -11.96
N ASP A 91 -2.77 -7.36 -12.44
CA ASP A 91 -1.97 -8.57 -12.33
C ASP A 91 -1.79 -8.96 -10.85
N PRO A 92 -1.89 -10.23 -10.43
CA PRO A 92 -1.77 -10.59 -9.00
C PRO A 92 -0.34 -10.48 -8.45
N PHE A 93 0.70 -10.59 -9.29
CA PHE A 93 2.10 -10.64 -8.86
C PHE A 93 2.85 -9.32 -9.10
N VAL A 94 2.54 -8.61 -10.18
CA VAL A 94 3.25 -7.39 -10.60
C VAL A 94 2.49 -6.15 -10.15
N GLU A 95 3.12 -5.32 -9.31
CA GLU A 95 2.56 -4.04 -8.87
C GLU A 95 2.36 -3.09 -10.06
N SER A 96 1.23 -2.36 -10.07
CA SER A 96 1.02 -1.33 -11.07
C SER A 96 2.11 -0.25 -11.00
N ALA A 97 2.82 -0.06 -12.10
CA ALA A 97 3.77 1.03 -12.21
C ALA A 97 3.08 2.40 -12.10
N VAL A 98 3.75 3.32 -11.43
CA VAL A 98 3.54 4.76 -11.61
C VAL A 98 3.93 5.12 -13.04
N THR A 99 3.05 5.86 -13.71
CA THR A 99 3.28 6.32 -15.08
C THR A 99 3.27 7.85 -15.14
N LEU A 100 4.15 8.41 -15.97
CA LEU A 100 4.24 9.85 -16.26
C LEU A 100 4.13 10.05 -17.77
N SER A 101 3.72 11.24 -18.22
CA SER A 101 3.85 11.62 -19.63
C SER A 101 5.17 12.36 -19.87
N PRO A 102 5.66 12.44 -21.13
CA PRO A 102 6.87 13.16 -21.49
C PRO A 102 6.84 14.64 -21.10
N GLU A 103 5.64 15.21 -21.01
CA GLU A 103 5.37 16.61 -20.68
C GLU A 103 5.31 16.84 -19.16
N THR A 104 5.32 15.77 -18.35
CA THR A 104 5.29 15.88 -16.88
C THR A 104 6.57 16.54 -16.40
N THR A 105 6.44 17.61 -15.62
CA THR A 105 7.61 18.32 -15.11
C THR A 105 8.37 17.49 -14.08
N ILE A 106 9.67 17.76 -13.95
CA ILE A 106 10.50 17.12 -12.92
C ILE A 106 9.95 17.39 -11.51
N ASN A 107 9.41 18.58 -11.27
CA ASN A 107 8.82 18.96 -9.98
C ASN A 107 7.59 18.10 -9.65
N GLU A 108 6.67 17.92 -10.61
CA GLU A 108 5.51 17.04 -10.43
C GLU A 108 5.93 15.59 -10.19
N ALA A 109 6.93 15.11 -10.95
CA ALA A 109 7.47 13.77 -10.77
C ALA A 109 8.09 13.57 -9.37
N GLN A 110 8.83 14.55 -8.86
CA GLN A 110 9.38 14.52 -7.49
C GLN A 110 8.29 14.45 -6.43
N HIS A 111 7.24 15.27 -6.54
CA HIS A 111 6.09 15.21 -5.65
C HIS A 111 5.41 13.84 -5.68
N LEU A 112 5.38 13.23 -6.85
CA LEU A 112 4.77 11.92 -7.03
C LEU A 112 5.60 10.81 -6.39
N PHE A 113 6.93 10.87 -6.48
CA PHE A 113 7.82 9.97 -5.72
C PHE A 113 7.71 10.17 -4.21
N GLY A 114 7.50 11.40 -3.71
CA GLY A 114 7.28 11.63 -2.28
C GLY A 114 5.97 11.01 -1.74
N LYS A 115 4.95 10.88 -2.61
CA LYS A 115 3.66 10.27 -2.28
C LYS A 115 3.62 8.76 -2.52
N ARG A 116 4.61 8.19 -3.21
CA ARG A 116 4.59 6.81 -3.71
C ARG A 116 5.91 6.13 -3.40
N ASN A 117 5.87 5.05 -2.63
CA ASN A 117 7.07 4.24 -2.36
C ASN A 117 7.43 3.35 -3.56
N GLN A 118 7.74 3.95 -4.71
CA GLN A 118 8.17 3.23 -5.92
C GLN A 118 9.57 3.67 -6.35
N ALA A 119 10.37 2.69 -6.78
CA ALA A 119 11.78 2.90 -7.15
C ALA A 119 11.94 3.69 -8.47
N ALA A 120 10.94 3.64 -9.35
CA ALA A 120 10.93 4.32 -10.64
C ALA A 120 9.51 4.57 -11.13
N ALA A 121 9.37 5.55 -12.01
CA ALA A 121 8.17 5.81 -12.81
C ALA A 121 8.45 5.46 -14.27
N VAL A 122 7.44 4.93 -14.96
CA VAL A 122 7.51 4.64 -16.40
C VAL A 122 6.98 5.83 -17.18
N VAL A 123 7.78 6.38 -18.08
CA VAL A 123 7.32 7.44 -18.99
C VAL A 123 6.64 6.80 -20.18
N LEU A 124 5.38 7.17 -20.44
CA LEU A 124 4.57 6.62 -21.53
C LEU A 124 4.23 7.71 -22.54
N ASP A 125 4.32 7.40 -23.84
CA ASP A 125 3.84 8.31 -24.90
C ASP A 125 2.30 8.42 -24.92
N ALA A 126 1.78 9.25 -25.83
CA ALA A 126 0.33 9.44 -26.03
C ALA A 126 -0.41 8.15 -26.42
N GLN A 127 0.29 7.17 -27.01
CA GLN A 127 -0.24 5.85 -27.37
C GLN A 127 -0.03 4.80 -26.26
N ARG A 128 0.39 5.24 -25.05
CA ARG A 128 0.68 4.40 -23.88
C ARG A 128 1.86 3.44 -24.07
N ARG A 129 2.78 3.72 -24.99
CA ARG A 129 3.99 2.94 -25.18
C ARG A 129 5.11 3.44 -24.27
N PRO A 130 5.90 2.56 -23.65
CA PRO A 130 6.98 2.97 -22.77
C PRO A 130 8.11 3.64 -23.55
N MET A 131 8.44 4.86 -23.16
CA MET A 131 9.57 5.65 -23.69
C MET A 131 10.81 5.55 -22.81
N GLY A 132 10.64 5.33 -21.51
CA GLY A 132 11.76 5.27 -20.57
C GLY A 132 11.36 5.16 -19.11
N LEU A 133 12.36 5.23 -18.24
CA LEU A 133 12.21 5.18 -16.79
C LEU A 133 12.77 6.45 -16.14
N LEU A 134 12.01 7.03 -15.23
CA LEU A 134 12.46 8.11 -14.35
C LEU A 134 12.68 7.55 -12.94
N ARG A 135 13.83 7.83 -12.35
CA ARG A 135 14.16 7.47 -10.96
C ARG A 135 14.29 8.74 -10.11
N PRO A 136 14.00 8.69 -8.80
CA PRO A 136 14.11 9.86 -7.92
C PRO A 136 15.48 10.57 -7.99
N ARG A 137 16.57 9.78 -8.03
CA ARG A 137 17.94 10.31 -8.14
C ARG A 137 18.20 11.06 -9.45
N THR A 138 17.58 10.65 -10.55
CA THR A 138 17.72 11.31 -11.87
C THR A 138 16.87 12.56 -11.97
N ALA A 139 15.75 12.60 -11.23
CA ALA A 139 14.89 13.76 -11.12
C ALA A 139 15.46 14.85 -10.20
N ALA A 140 16.52 14.60 -9.43
CA ALA A 140 17.13 15.63 -8.58
C ALA A 140 17.74 16.75 -9.45
N PRO A 141 17.67 18.03 -9.02
CA PRO A 141 18.37 19.10 -9.70
C PRO A 141 19.85 18.74 -9.78
N ARG A 142 20.43 18.76 -10.98
CA ARG A 142 21.88 18.67 -11.11
C ARG A 142 22.45 19.96 -10.53
N THR A 143 22.84 19.94 -9.26
CA THR A 143 23.74 20.96 -8.72
C THR A 143 25.00 20.92 -9.59
N GLY A 144 25.17 21.95 -10.41
CA GLY A 144 26.32 22.05 -11.27
C GLY A 144 27.58 22.24 -10.42
N SER A 145 28.30 21.16 -10.13
CA SER A 145 29.75 21.25 -10.02
C SER A 145 30.28 21.21 -11.46
N ALA A 146 30.30 22.37 -12.10
CA ALA A 146 31.22 22.59 -13.20
C ALA A 146 32.65 22.46 -12.66
N THR A 147 33.48 21.74 -13.43
CA THR A 147 34.95 21.61 -13.37
C THR A 147 35.53 20.89 -12.15
N SER A 148 36.52 20.01 -12.26
CA SER A 148 37.17 19.31 -13.38
C SER A 148 37.91 18.13 -12.76
N ARG A 149 38.06 17.01 -13.47
CA ARG A 149 39.16 16.08 -13.21
C ARG A 149 39.75 15.63 -14.55
N PRO A 150 41.09 15.45 -14.59
CA PRO A 150 41.85 15.20 -15.80
C PRO A 150 41.50 13.86 -16.46
#